data_AF-A0A9I9D4E4-F1
#
_entry.id   AF-A0A9I9D4E4-F1
#
_cell.length_a   1.000
_cell.length_b   1.000
_cell.length_c   1.000
_cell.angle_alpha   90.00
_cell.angle_beta   90.00
_cell.angle_gamma   90.00
#
_symmetry.space_group_name_H-M   'P 1'
#
loop_
_entity.id
_entity.type
_entity.pdbx_description
1 polymer ?
#
loop_
_entity_poly.entity_id
_entity_poly.type
_entity_poly.pdbx_seq_one_letter_code
_entity_poly.pdbx_strand_id
1 'polypeptide(L)'
;MHSASSSFASRFLQNGDVEDFRLTDDLASADTDDESEVQSMTAKGINHLCSELLELKAESNGDFHRIIISGCLSFSRAFEKVKEMEQDLMHLKSTIFTHTSLVKDLMDGIDLDIESDETLDPTRQSSECNRLSLLIELEAHIYEISNALDNLIYENKIDEALEIIKLEDENLQRLKVEEDEYLFDIIMLYDCVISDKNAKINLQLAKLSENGKTLAGGEAGPTADQPSSIDSQVPEDLLLAERFNEINS
;
A
#
# COMPACT_ATOMS: atom_id res chain seq x y z
N MET A 1 -18.85 -38.03 -20.16
CA MET A 1 -18.53 -37.25 -21.38
C MET A 1 -17.13 -36.69 -21.21
N HIS A 2 -16.28 -37.02 -22.18
CA HIS A 2 -14.99 -36.42 -22.56
C HIS A 2 -13.88 -36.24 -21.52
N SER A 3 -13.01 -37.25 -21.46
CA SER A 3 -11.59 -37.11 -21.18
C SER A 3 -10.96 -36.11 -22.17
N ALA A 4 -10.37 -35.04 -21.65
CA ALA A 4 -9.54 -34.13 -22.42
C ALA A 4 -8.39 -33.63 -21.53
N SER A 5 -7.41 -34.49 -21.26
CA SER A 5 -6.15 -34.06 -20.66
C SER A 5 -5.02 -35.03 -21.04
N SER A 6 -4.66 -35.04 -22.32
CA SER A 6 -3.49 -35.80 -22.81
C SER A 6 -3.00 -35.33 -24.20
N SER A 7 -3.13 -34.03 -24.51
CA SER A 7 -2.71 -33.51 -25.83
C SER A 7 -1.55 -32.52 -25.77
N PHE A 8 -1.27 -31.91 -24.62
CA PHE A 8 -0.23 -30.87 -24.52
C PHE A 8 1.17 -31.46 -24.30
N ALA A 9 1.28 -32.55 -23.53
CA ALA A 9 2.57 -33.19 -23.24
C ALA A 9 3.17 -33.95 -24.43
N SER A 10 2.32 -34.53 -25.29
CA SER A 10 2.76 -35.44 -26.37
C SER A 10 3.41 -34.74 -27.57
N ARG A 11 3.24 -33.42 -27.71
CA ARG A 11 3.82 -32.65 -28.82
C ARG A 11 5.25 -32.16 -28.57
N PHE A 12 5.74 -32.18 -27.32
CA PHE A 12 7.05 -31.65 -26.98
C PHE A 12 8.20 -32.67 -27.03
N LEU A 13 7.91 -33.96 -27.23
CA LEU A 13 8.92 -35.02 -27.28
C LEU A 13 9.38 -35.39 -28.71
N GLN A 14 8.88 -34.72 -29.76
CA GLN A 14 9.10 -35.14 -31.16
C GLN A 14 10.17 -34.33 -31.91
N ASN A 15 11.24 -33.94 -31.22
CA ASN A 15 12.39 -33.27 -31.86
C ASN A 15 13.69 -33.92 -31.42
N GLY A 16 13.87 -35.18 -31.81
CA GLY A 16 15.13 -35.90 -31.68
C GLY A 16 15.37 -36.69 -32.95
N ASP A 17 15.92 -36.04 -33.98
CA ASP A 17 16.58 -36.75 -35.06
C ASP A 17 17.93 -36.07 -35.33
N VAL A 18 18.99 -36.85 -35.14
CA VAL A 18 20.40 -36.45 -35.27
C VAL A 18 20.81 -36.88 -36.67
N GLU A 19 20.91 -35.94 -37.59
CA GLU A 19 21.42 -36.19 -38.94
C GLU A 19 22.95 -36.19 -38.94
N ASP A 20 23.54 -37.34 -39.29
CA ASP A 20 24.97 -37.65 -39.39
C ASP A 20 25.54 -37.12 -40.72
N PHE A 21 26.27 -36.02 -40.69
CA PHE A 21 26.96 -35.49 -41.88
C PHE A 21 28.39 -36.05 -41.99
N ARG A 22 28.53 -37.12 -42.76
CA ARG A 22 29.83 -37.61 -43.26
C ARG A 22 30.32 -36.73 -44.41
N LEU A 23 31.45 -36.03 -44.21
CA LEU A 23 32.18 -35.37 -45.29
C LEU A 23 33.30 -36.28 -45.80
N THR A 24 33.31 -36.47 -47.11
CA THR A 24 34.25 -37.30 -47.86
C THR A 24 35.50 -36.49 -48.19
N ASP A 25 36.64 -37.11 -47.96
CA ASP A 25 38.02 -36.64 -48.18
C ASP A 25 38.36 -36.62 -49.67
N ASP A 26 39.00 -35.55 -50.19
CA ASP A 26 40.03 -35.71 -51.22
C ASP A 26 40.93 -34.46 -51.47
N LEU A 27 42.24 -34.76 -51.63
CA LEU A 27 43.32 -34.04 -52.34
C LEU A 27 44.19 -32.96 -51.65
N ALA A 28 45.26 -33.46 -51.02
CA ALA A 28 46.69 -33.12 -51.18
C ALA A 28 47.16 -31.66 -51.44
N SER A 29 47.93 -31.12 -50.49
CA SER A 29 49.03 -30.17 -50.74
C SER A 29 50.06 -30.28 -49.61
N ALA A 30 51.36 -30.35 -49.91
CA ALA A 30 52.42 -30.46 -48.92
C ALA A 30 52.69 -29.11 -48.24
N ASP A 31 51.75 -28.67 -47.40
CA ASP A 31 51.89 -27.77 -46.24
C ASP A 31 50.71 -27.98 -45.26
N THR A 32 49.98 -29.09 -45.43
CA THR A 32 48.64 -29.29 -44.88
C THR A 32 48.61 -29.88 -43.47
N ASP A 33 49.72 -30.29 -42.89
CA ASP A 33 49.68 -30.97 -41.58
C ASP A 33 49.31 -29.98 -40.47
N ASP A 34 49.94 -28.80 -40.47
CA ASP A 34 49.59 -27.71 -39.54
C ASP A 34 48.18 -27.16 -39.81
N GLU A 35 47.80 -26.91 -41.08
CA GLU A 35 46.46 -26.42 -41.47
C GLU A 35 45.34 -27.44 -41.17
N SER A 36 45.58 -28.73 -41.40
CA SER A 36 44.67 -29.83 -41.04
C SER A 36 44.51 -29.95 -39.52
N GLU A 37 45.61 -29.81 -38.78
CA GLU A 37 45.59 -29.85 -37.33
C GLU A 37 44.85 -28.64 -36.73
N VAL A 38 45.08 -27.41 -37.22
CA VAL A 38 44.31 -26.25 -36.76
C VAL A 38 42.84 -26.30 -37.17
N GLN A 39 42.51 -26.84 -38.36
CA GLN A 39 41.12 -27.07 -38.74
C GLN A 39 40.45 -28.14 -37.87
N SER A 40 41.17 -29.21 -37.52
CA SER A 40 40.72 -30.26 -36.60
C SER A 40 40.52 -29.74 -35.16
N MET A 41 41.44 -28.92 -34.66
CA MET A 41 41.34 -28.26 -33.36
C MET A 41 40.16 -27.28 -33.33
N THR A 42 39.95 -26.54 -34.42
CA THR A 42 38.82 -25.62 -34.57
C THR A 42 37.50 -26.39 -34.61
N ALA A 43 37.42 -27.50 -35.37
CA ALA A 43 36.23 -28.35 -35.42
C ALA A 43 35.91 -28.99 -34.06
N LYS A 44 36.92 -29.45 -33.32
CA LYS A 44 36.76 -29.94 -31.93
C LYS A 44 36.27 -28.84 -31.00
N GLY A 45 36.80 -27.63 -31.12
CA GLY A 45 36.36 -26.47 -30.36
C GLY A 45 34.91 -26.08 -30.64
N ILE A 46 34.51 -26.06 -31.92
CA ILE A 46 33.12 -25.81 -32.33
C ILE A 46 32.18 -26.89 -31.76
N ASN A 47 32.54 -28.17 -31.88
CA ASN A 47 31.73 -29.27 -31.35
C ASN A 47 31.61 -29.24 -29.83
N HIS A 48 32.69 -28.90 -29.13
CA HIS A 48 32.67 -28.74 -27.68
C HIS A 48 31.71 -27.60 -27.27
N LEU A 49 31.83 -26.43 -27.92
CA LEU A 49 30.94 -25.30 -27.67
C LEU A 49 29.46 -25.65 -27.96
N CYS A 50 29.18 -26.33 -29.07
CA CYS A 50 27.82 -26.79 -29.38
C CYS A 50 27.27 -27.76 -28.32
N SER A 51 28.13 -28.61 -27.74
CA SER A 51 27.76 -29.52 -26.66
C SER A 51 27.45 -28.76 -25.37
N GLU A 52 28.29 -27.80 -24.99
CA GLU A 52 28.05 -26.92 -23.83
C GLU A 52 26.76 -26.09 -24.00
N LEU A 53 26.49 -25.58 -25.21
CA LEU A 53 25.27 -24.83 -25.51
C LEU A 53 24.01 -25.71 -25.41
N LEU A 54 24.10 -27.00 -25.79
CA LEU A 54 23.00 -27.95 -25.65
C LEU A 54 22.72 -28.28 -24.18
N GLU A 55 23.77 -28.46 -23.38
CA GLU A 55 23.65 -28.68 -21.93
C GLU A 55 23.04 -27.46 -21.24
N LEU A 56 23.56 -26.26 -21.54
CA LEU A 56 23.04 -25.00 -21.00
C LEU A 56 21.56 -24.79 -21.38
N LYS A 57 21.17 -25.14 -22.61
CA LYS A 57 19.77 -25.07 -23.06
C LYS A 57 18.88 -26.03 -22.25
N ALA A 58 19.35 -27.25 -21.99
CA ALA A 58 18.59 -28.25 -21.24
C ALA A 58 18.41 -27.82 -19.78
N GLU A 59 19.47 -27.33 -19.14
CA GLU A 59 19.44 -26.84 -17.76
C GLU A 59 18.54 -25.60 -17.64
N SER A 60 18.72 -24.62 -18.52
CA SER A 60 17.90 -23.40 -18.56
C SER A 60 16.40 -23.70 -18.73
N ASN A 61 16.05 -24.66 -19.59
CA ASN A 61 14.66 -25.04 -19.77
C ASN A 61 14.08 -25.75 -18.53
N GLY A 62 14.87 -26.60 -17.87
CA GLY A 62 14.49 -27.26 -16.63
C GLY A 62 14.22 -26.26 -15.50
N ASP A 63 15.11 -25.28 -15.32
CA ASP A 63 14.95 -24.24 -14.31
C ASP A 63 13.80 -23.29 -14.63
N PHE A 64 13.64 -22.90 -15.89
CA PHE A 64 12.50 -22.11 -16.32
C PHE A 64 11.17 -22.80 -15.98
N HIS A 65 11.02 -24.08 -16.31
CA HIS A 65 9.81 -24.84 -15.97
C HIS A 65 9.58 -24.94 -14.47
N ARG A 66 10.65 -25.17 -13.69
CA ARG A 66 10.56 -25.25 -12.23
C ARG A 66 10.07 -23.92 -11.64
N ILE A 67 10.59 -22.80 -12.10
CA ILE A 67 10.20 -21.46 -11.66
C ILE A 67 8.74 -21.20 -12.01
N ILE A 68 8.33 -21.46 -13.24
CA ILE A 68 6.95 -21.21 -13.69
C ILE A 68 5.96 -22.08 -12.90
N ILE A 69 6.22 -23.39 -12.77
CA ILE A 69 5.32 -24.29 -12.02
C ILE A 69 5.26 -23.87 -10.55
N SER A 70 6.40 -23.58 -9.93
CA SER A 70 6.45 -23.10 -8.54
C SER A 70 5.68 -21.78 -8.36
N GLY A 71 5.83 -20.85 -9.30
CA GLY A 71 5.11 -19.58 -9.33
C GLY A 71 3.60 -19.78 -9.45
N CYS A 72 3.14 -20.62 -10.39
CA CYS A 72 1.73 -20.94 -10.56
C CYS A 72 1.12 -21.60 -9.31
N LEU A 73 1.83 -22.52 -8.66
CA LEU A 73 1.38 -23.17 -7.43
C LEU A 73 1.31 -22.19 -6.26
N SER A 74 2.31 -21.32 -6.12
CA SER A 74 2.34 -20.28 -5.09
C SER A 74 1.20 -19.29 -5.28
N PHE A 75 0.95 -18.86 -6.52
CA PHE A 75 -0.16 -18.00 -6.87
C PHE A 75 -1.52 -18.66 -6.59
N SER A 76 -1.70 -19.92 -6.99
CA SER A 76 -2.93 -20.68 -6.71
C SER A 76 -3.21 -20.79 -5.21
N ARG A 77 -2.17 -21.02 -4.39
CA ARG A 77 -2.31 -21.07 -2.93
C ARG A 77 -2.68 -19.71 -2.34
N ALA A 78 -2.07 -18.64 -2.84
CA ALA A 78 -2.44 -17.28 -2.43
C ALA A 78 -3.90 -16.97 -2.79
N PHE A 79 -4.34 -17.38 -3.98
CA PHE A 79 -5.72 -17.17 -4.42
C PHE A 79 -6.75 -17.92 -3.55
N GLU A 80 -6.46 -19.17 -3.15
CA GLU A 80 -7.36 -19.89 -2.23
C GLU A 80 -7.45 -19.19 -0.86
N LYS A 81 -6.33 -18.65 -0.36
CA LYS A 81 -6.32 -17.88 0.89
C LYS A 81 -7.16 -16.59 0.78
N VAL A 82 -7.09 -15.89 -0.36
CA VAL A 82 -7.95 -14.71 -0.60
C VAL A 82 -9.43 -15.09 -0.60
N LYS A 83 -9.78 -16.21 -1.20
CA LYS A 83 -11.16 -16.73 -1.21
C LYS A 83 -11.65 -17.13 0.19
N GLU A 84 -10.80 -17.72 1.02
CA GLU A 84 -11.10 -17.98 2.43
C GLU A 84 -11.38 -16.68 3.19
N MET A 85 -10.52 -15.66 3.00
CA MET A 85 -10.73 -14.34 3.60
C MET A 85 -12.02 -13.65 3.13
N GLU A 86 -12.41 -13.83 1.87
CA GLU A 86 -13.69 -13.33 1.35
C GLU A 86 -14.88 -13.98 2.05
N GLN A 87 -14.81 -15.29 2.32
CA GLN A 87 -15.83 -16.01 3.06
C GLN A 87 -15.95 -15.50 4.50
N ASP A 88 -14.81 -15.32 5.18
CA ASP A 88 -14.76 -14.76 6.53
C ASP A 88 -15.36 -13.34 6.57
N LEU A 89 -15.07 -12.50 5.57
CA LEU A 89 -15.64 -11.16 5.45
C LEU A 89 -17.16 -11.20 5.26
N MET A 90 -17.67 -12.11 4.42
CA MET A 90 -19.12 -12.29 4.24
C MET A 90 -19.79 -12.74 5.54
N HIS A 91 -19.16 -13.66 6.28
CA HIS A 91 -19.66 -14.11 7.58
C HIS A 91 -19.69 -12.96 8.61
N LEU A 92 -18.62 -12.17 8.68
CA LEU A 92 -18.54 -11.00 9.56
C LEU A 92 -19.63 -9.99 9.21
N LYS A 93 -19.82 -9.68 7.92
CA LYS A 93 -20.88 -8.78 7.45
C LYS A 93 -22.27 -9.26 7.88
N SER A 94 -22.56 -10.55 7.71
CA SER A 94 -23.83 -11.14 8.15
C SER A 94 -24.02 -11.02 9.66
N THR A 95 -22.95 -11.22 10.42
CA THR A 95 -22.96 -11.11 11.88
C THR A 95 -23.26 -9.68 12.31
N ILE A 96 -22.55 -8.70 11.75
CA ILE A 96 -22.78 -7.26 12.01
C ILE A 96 -24.22 -6.88 11.65
N PHE A 97 -24.72 -7.28 10.47
CA PHE A 97 -26.09 -6.99 10.08
C PHE A 97 -27.12 -7.54 11.08
N THR A 98 -26.88 -8.76 11.58
CA THR A 98 -27.74 -9.37 12.60
C THR A 98 -27.67 -8.59 13.92
N HIS A 99 -26.48 -8.21 14.36
CA HIS A 99 -26.31 -7.39 15.57
C HIS A 99 -26.96 -6.02 15.43
N THR A 100 -26.79 -5.34 14.30
CA THR A 100 -27.45 -4.06 14.03
C THR A 100 -28.97 -4.19 14.06
N SER A 101 -29.53 -5.26 13.47
CA SER A 101 -30.97 -5.53 13.55
C SER A 101 -31.42 -5.75 14.99
N LEU A 102 -30.71 -6.55 15.78
CA LEU A 102 -31.06 -6.81 17.17
C LEU A 102 -30.98 -5.57 18.05
N VAL A 103 -29.96 -4.72 17.85
CA VAL A 103 -29.83 -3.44 18.55
C VAL A 103 -31.00 -2.52 18.19
N LYS A 104 -31.38 -2.48 16.91
CA LYS A 104 -32.53 -1.71 16.46
C LYS A 104 -33.83 -2.25 17.06
N ASP A 105 -34.06 -3.56 17.02
CA ASP A 105 -35.27 -4.18 17.59
C ASP A 105 -35.37 -3.94 19.11
N LEU A 106 -34.22 -3.93 19.81
CA LEU A 106 -34.15 -3.57 21.23
C LEU A 106 -34.50 -2.10 21.45
N MET A 107 -33.95 -1.19 20.64
CA MET A 107 -34.23 0.25 20.72
C MET A 107 -35.72 0.54 20.44
N ASP A 108 -36.27 -0.04 19.37
CA ASP A 108 -37.69 0.08 19.01
C ASP A 108 -38.59 -0.51 20.12
N GLY A 109 -38.14 -1.58 20.79
CA GLY A 109 -38.84 -2.18 21.93
C GLY A 109 -38.82 -1.31 23.19
N ILE A 110 -37.69 -0.66 23.49
CA ILE A 110 -37.57 0.31 24.59
C ILE A 110 -38.46 1.52 24.31
N ASP A 111 -38.46 2.06 23.09
CA ASP A 111 -39.32 3.18 22.70
C ASP A 111 -40.81 2.84 22.84
N LEU A 112 -41.22 1.60 22.51
CA LEU A 112 -42.60 1.13 22.73
C LEU A 112 -42.96 0.99 24.21
N ASP A 113 -42.05 0.49 25.04
CA ASP A 113 -42.28 0.30 26.48
C ASP A 113 -42.44 1.66 27.19
N ILE A 114 -41.66 2.66 26.74
CA ILE A 114 -41.73 4.06 27.16
C ILE A 114 -43.07 4.71 26.78
N GLU A 115 -43.57 4.49 25.56
CA GLU A 115 -44.88 5.01 25.13
C GLU A 115 -46.03 4.33 25.89
N SER A 116 -45.82 3.10 26.39
CA SER A 116 -46.78 2.37 27.22
C SER A 116 -46.76 2.74 28.71
N ASP A 117 -45.63 3.27 29.20
CA ASP A 117 -45.43 3.76 30.57
C ASP A 117 -45.56 5.29 30.63
N GLU A 118 -46.75 5.80 30.29
CA GLU A 118 -47.15 7.21 30.47
C GLU A 118 -47.32 7.54 31.97
N THR A 119 -46.29 7.27 32.79
CA THR A 119 -46.17 7.73 34.18
C THR A 119 -44.76 8.21 34.57
N LEU A 120 -43.78 8.25 33.66
CA LEU A 120 -42.42 8.72 33.96
C LEU A 120 -42.10 10.11 33.41
N ASP A 121 -41.37 10.89 34.22
CA ASP A 121 -41.04 12.31 34.04
C ASP A 121 -40.41 12.61 32.66
N PRO A 122 -41.10 13.37 31.78
CA PRO A 122 -40.69 13.60 30.38
C PRO A 122 -39.37 14.38 30.24
N THR A 123 -38.85 14.95 31.32
CA THR A 123 -37.67 15.81 31.29
C THR A 123 -36.35 15.03 31.16
N ARG A 124 -36.29 13.78 31.64
CA ARG A 124 -35.02 12.99 31.64
C ARG A 124 -34.78 12.25 30.32
N GLN A 125 -35.84 11.71 29.73
CA GLN A 125 -35.78 10.86 28.54
C GLN A 125 -35.49 11.63 27.26
N SER A 126 -36.01 12.87 27.15
CA SER A 126 -35.65 13.78 26.06
C SER A 126 -34.15 14.10 26.04
N SER A 127 -33.46 14.09 27.19
CA SER A 127 -32.04 14.40 27.26
C SER A 127 -31.14 13.25 26.77
N GLU A 128 -31.52 11.99 26.99
CA GLU A 128 -30.71 10.83 26.61
C GLU A 128 -30.82 10.53 25.10
N CYS A 129 -32.02 10.66 24.52
CA CYS A 129 -32.22 10.55 23.07
C CYS A 129 -31.43 11.62 22.29
N ASN A 130 -31.37 12.85 22.81
CA ASN A 130 -30.59 13.93 22.21
C ASN A 130 -29.08 13.66 22.28
N ARG A 131 -28.59 13.02 23.35
CA ARG A 131 -27.17 12.67 23.52
C ARG A 131 -26.72 11.56 22.57
N LEU A 132 -27.53 10.51 22.42
CA LEU A 132 -27.26 9.44 21.46
C LEU A 132 -27.26 9.96 20.02
N SER A 133 -28.19 10.84 19.69
CA SER A 133 -28.26 11.46 18.36
C SER A 133 -27.00 12.27 18.04
N LEU A 134 -26.49 13.04 19.00
CA LEU A 134 -25.27 13.82 18.85
C LEU A 134 -24.01 12.95 18.70
N LEU A 135 -23.93 11.83 19.42
CA LEU A 135 -22.84 10.85 19.24
C LEU A 135 -22.86 10.23 17.83
N ILE A 136 -24.02 9.83 17.34
CA ILE A 136 -24.18 9.24 16.00
C ILE A 136 -23.83 10.26 14.92
N GLU A 137 -24.29 11.51 15.05
CA GLU A 137 -23.99 12.58 14.11
C GLU A 137 -22.49 12.88 14.05
N LEU A 138 -21.84 12.96 15.22
CA LEU A 138 -20.40 13.18 15.30
C LEU A 138 -19.61 12.00 14.73
N GLU A 139 -20.03 10.76 14.97
CA GLU A 139 -19.37 9.57 14.44
C GLU A 139 -19.46 9.52 12.91
N ALA A 140 -20.64 9.83 12.36
CA ALA A 140 -20.84 9.97 10.92
C ALA A 140 -19.94 11.07 10.33
N HIS A 141 -19.87 12.24 10.98
CA HIS A 141 -19.02 13.35 10.56
C HIS A 141 -17.54 12.96 10.52
N ILE A 142 -17.03 12.29 11.57
CA ILE A 142 -15.65 11.77 11.63
C ILE A 142 -15.37 10.82 10.45
N TYR A 143 -16.31 9.92 10.16
CA TYR A 143 -16.17 8.97 9.06
C TYR A 143 -16.15 9.67 7.68
N GLU A 144 -17.06 10.62 7.46
CA GLU A 144 -17.15 11.39 6.22
C GLU A 144 -15.88 12.19 5.95
N ILE A 145 -15.36 12.89 6.96
CA ILE A 145 -14.10 13.64 6.85
C ILE A 145 -12.92 12.71 6.59
N SER A 146 -12.83 11.59 7.30
CA SER A 146 -11.76 10.61 7.10
C SER A 146 -11.71 10.14 5.65
N ASN A 147 -12.87 9.83 5.07
CA ASN A 147 -12.99 9.39 3.68
C ASN A 147 -12.70 10.52 2.68
N ALA A 148 -13.19 11.74 2.95
CA ALA A 148 -12.90 12.91 2.12
C ALA A 148 -11.39 13.22 2.07
N LEU A 149 -10.71 13.19 3.22
CA LEU A 149 -9.28 13.40 3.32
C LEU A 149 -8.48 12.30 2.62
N ASP A 150 -8.87 11.03 2.75
CA ASP A 150 -8.22 9.94 2.02
C ASP A 150 -8.32 10.13 0.50
N ASN A 151 -9.48 10.57 -0.01
CA ASN A 151 -9.66 10.87 -1.43
C ASN A 151 -8.77 12.03 -1.90
N LEU A 152 -8.69 13.12 -1.13
CA LEU A 152 -7.83 14.27 -1.48
C LEU A 152 -6.34 13.90 -1.44
N ILE A 153 -5.91 13.13 -0.44
CA ILE A 153 -4.53 12.62 -0.33
C ILE A 153 -4.21 11.71 -1.53
N TYR A 154 -5.16 10.88 -1.95
CA TYR A 154 -5.01 10.01 -3.12
C TYR A 154 -4.92 10.80 -4.43
N GLU A 155 -5.75 11.84 -4.58
CA GLU A 155 -5.75 12.76 -5.73
C GLU A 155 -4.57 13.76 -5.71
N ASN A 156 -3.70 13.69 -4.69
CA ASN A 156 -2.58 14.61 -4.46
C ASN A 156 -3.02 16.10 -4.38
N LYS A 157 -4.24 16.34 -3.89
CA LYS A 157 -4.79 17.67 -3.61
C LYS A 157 -4.46 18.09 -2.18
N ILE A 158 -3.17 18.24 -1.91
CA ILE A 158 -2.67 18.45 -0.55
C ILE A 158 -3.12 19.77 0.07
N ASP A 159 -3.20 20.85 -0.73
CA ASP A 159 -3.64 22.16 -0.24
C ASP A 159 -5.10 22.12 0.25
N GLU A 160 -5.99 21.47 -0.50
CA GLU A 160 -7.40 21.26 -0.13
C GLU A 160 -7.52 20.40 1.13
N ALA A 161 -6.73 19.32 1.22
CA ALA A 161 -6.71 18.45 2.40
C ALA A 161 -6.24 19.20 3.66
N LEU A 162 -5.28 20.11 3.53
CA LEU A 162 -4.76 20.90 4.64
C LEU A 162 -5.76 21.94 5.13
N GLU A 163 -6.57 22.53 4.24
CA GLU A 163 -7.67 23.42 4.61
C GLU A 163 -8.72 22.69 5.45
N ILE A 164 -9.11 21.47 5.05
CA ILE A 164 -10.04 20.64 5.81
C ILE A 164 -9.46 20.26 7.17
N ILE A 165 -8.20 19.81 7.24
CA ILE A 165 -7.53 19.48 8.52
C ILE A 165 -7.57 20.66 9.48
N LYS A 166 -7.28 21.87 8.99
CA LYS A 166 -7.29 23.07 9.83
C LYS A 166 -8.69 23.36 10.38
N LEU A 167 -9.71 23.32 9.53
CA LEU A 167 -11.09 23.54 9.94
C LEU A 167 -11.54 22.51 10.99
N GLU A 168 -11.21 21.24 10.78
CA GLU A 168 -11.65 20.17 11.67
C GLU A 168 -10.85 20.10 12.96
N ASP A 169 -9.59 20.52 12.97
CA ASP A 169 -8.83 20.73 14.21
C ASP A 169 -9.46 21.85 15.05
N GLU A 170 -9.88 22.97 14.44
CA GLU A 170 -10.63 24.03 15.14
C GLU A 170 -11.96 23.50 15.70
N ASN A 171 -12.69 22.66 14.95
CA ASN A 171 -13.91 22.01 15.42
C ASN A 171 -13.64 21.08 16.61
N LEU A 172 -12.59 20.28 16.54
CA LEU A 172 -12.18 19.37 17.60
C LEU A 172 -11.77 20.13 18.87
N GLN A 173 -11.06 21.25 18.76
CA GLN A 173 -10.71 22.08 19.92
C GLN A 173 -11.95 22.67 20.58
N ARG A 174 -12.95 23.12 19.81
CA ARG A 174 -14.22 23.60 20.39
C ARG A 174 -14.93 22.49 21.16
N LEU A 175 -14.97 21.29 20.59
CA LEU A 175 -15.61 20.13 21.22
C LEU A 175 -14.89 19.69 22.50
N LYS A 176 -13.55 19.78 22.55
CA LYS A 176 -12.74 19.53 23.76
C LYS A 176 -12.99 20.56 24.87
N VAL A 177 -13.38 21.79 24.54
CA VAL A 177 -13.68 22.83 25.56
C VAL A 177 -15.08 22.64 26.14
N GLU A 178 -16.01 22.14 25.33
CA GLU A 178 -17.38 21.79 25.73
C GLU A 178 -17.47 20.38 26.34
N GLU A 179 -16.34 19.80 26.78
CA GLU A 179 -16.23 18.39 27.19
C GLU A 179 -17.26 18.01 28.26
N ASP A 180 -18.31 17.32 27.82
CA ASP A 180 -19.09 16.47 28.69
C ASP A 180 -18.41 15.09 28.80
N GLU A 181 -18.42 14.50 30.00
CA GLU A 181 -17.73 13.25 30.33
C GLU A 181 -18.08 12.05 29.42
N TYR A 182 -19.23 12.10 28.73
CA TYR A 182 -19.70 11.06 27.80
C TYR A 182 -19.23 11.22 26.34
N LEU A 183 -18.62 12.36 25.99
CA LEU A 183 -18.07 12.62 24.64
C LEU A 183 -16.60 12.22 24.53
N PHE A 184 -15.97 11.81 25.62
CA PHE A 184 -14.53 11.54 25.68
C PHE A 184 -14.06 10.53 24.61
N ASP A 185 -14.73 9.39 24.49
CA ASP A 185 -14.32 8.33 23.57
C ASP A 185 -14.40 8.77 22.10
N ILE A 186 -15.44 9.52 21.75
CA ILE A 186 -15.65 10.00 20.37
C ILE A 186 -14.74 11.18 20.03
N ILE A 187 -14.44 12.06 20.99
CA ILE A 187 -13.45 13.13 20.85
C ILE A 187 -12.06 12.52 20.65
N MET A 188 -11.72 11.48 21.41
CA MET A 188 -10.45 10.76 21.26
C MET A 188 -10.35 10.08 19.89
N LEU A 189 -11.43 9.43 19.42
CA LEU A 189 -11.50 8.88 18.06
C LEU A 189 -11.26 9.97 17.02
N TYR A 190 -11.92 11.12 17.19
CA TYR A 190 -11.79 12.24 16.27
C TYR A 190 -10.35 12.75 16.19
N ASP A 191 -9.72 12.98 17.34
CA ASP A 191 -8.32 13.40 17.46
C ASP A 191 -7.35 12.41 16.79
N CYS A 192 -7.59 11.12 16.96
CA CYS A 192 -6.81 10.07 16.31
C CYS A 192 -6.92 10.13 14.79
N VAL A 193 -8.14 10.31 14.25
CA VAL A 193 -8.38 10.41 12.80
C VAL A 193 -7.68 11.64 12.23
N ILE A 194 -7.89 12.82 12.81
CA ILE A 194 -7.27 14.07 12.34
C ILE A 194 -5.75 13.97 12.39
N SER A 195 -5.19 13.42 13.47
CA SER A 195 -3.75 13.22 13.61
C SER A 195 -3.17 12.25 12.56
N ASP A 196 -3.83 11.12 12.30
CA ASP A 196 -3.41 10.17 11.25
C ASP A 196 -3.39 10.83 9.87
N LYS A 197 -4.47 11.54 9.51
CA LYS A 197 -4.56 12.20 8.20
C LYS A 197 -3.52 13.31 8.06
N ASN A 198 -3.31 14.12 9.10
CA ASN A 198 -2.28 15.15 9.11
C ASN A 198 -0.87 14.54 8.92
N ALA A 199 -0.58 13.41 9.58
CA ALA A 199 0.69 12.70 9.39
C ALA A 199 0.89 12.22 7.94
N LYS A 200 -0.16 11.69 7.29
CA LYS A 200 -0.12 11.28 5.88
C LYS A 200 0.13 12.45 4.93
N ILE A 201 -0.51 13.59 5.17
CA ILE A 201 -0.31 14.83 4.40
C ILE A 201 1.14 15.31 4.53
N ASN A 202 1.66 15.39 5.76
CA ASN A 202 3.04 15.79 6.01
C ASN A 202 4.05 14.86 5.35
N LEU A 203 3.78 13.55 5.32
CA LEU A 203 4.61 12.59 4.60
C LEU A 203 4.62 12.84 3.08
N GLN A 204 3.48 13.22 2.48
CA GLN A 204 3.45 13.60 1.06
C GLN A 204 4.21 14.90 0.78
N LEU A 205 4.08 15.90 1.65
CA LEU A 205 4.84 17.15 1.55
C LEU A 205 6.36 16.92 1.64
N ALA A 206 6.80 16.04 2.55
CA ALA A 206 8.21 15.67 2.67
C ALA A 206 8.74 15.04 1.37
N LYS A 207 7.98 14.12 0.76
CA LYS A 207 8.34 13.50 -0.53
C LYS A 207 8.44 14.51 -1.66
N LEU A 208 7.53 15.49 -1.73
CA LEU A 208 7.59 16.56 -2.73
C LEU A 208 8.82 17.45 -2.57
N SER A 209 9.21 17.75 -1.33
CA SER A 209 10.41 18.52 -1.01
C SER A 209 11.71 17.80 -1.40
N GLU A 210 11.80 16.49 -1.17
CA GLU A 210 12.95 15.66 -1.58
C GLU A 210 13.09 15.57 -3.11
N ASN A 211 11.97 15.42 -3.82
CA ASN A 211 11.95 15.37 -5.28
C ASN A 211 12.33 16.72 -5.94
N GLY A 212 12.10 17.85 -5.27
CA GLY A 212 12.56 19.16 -5.74
C GLY A 212 14.08 19.35 -5.64
N LYS A 213 14.74 18.63 -4.72
CA LYS A 213 16.18 18.73 -4.47
C LYS A 213 17.05 17.91 -5.43
N THR A 214 16.48 16.91 -6.10
CA THR A 214 17.20 16.05 -7.05
C THR A 214 17.33 16.65 -8.45
N LEU A 215 16.58 17.71 -8.79
CA LEU A 215 16.69 18.40 -10.09
C LEU A 215 17.71 19.56 -10.07
N ALA A 216 18.13 20.04 -8.90
CA ALA A 216 19.08 21.16 -8.76
C ALA A 216 20.55 20.71 -8.58
N GLY A 217 20.89 19.50 -9.03
CA GLY A 217 22.24 18.94 -8.98
C GLY A 217 22.94 18.98 -10.34
N GLY A 218 23.07 20.17 -10.94
CA GLY A 218 23.75 20.37 -12.21
C GLY A 218 24.48 21.72 -12.28
N GLU A 219 25.78 21.66 -12.04
CA GLU A 219 26.83 22.64 -12.38
C GLU A 219 26.78 24.06 -11.75
N ALA A 220 27.67 24.30 -10.78
CA ALA A 220 28.55 25.47 -10.78
C ALA A 220 29.73 25.26 -9.82
N GLY A 221 30.95 25.38 -10.35
CA GLY A 221 32.22 25.32 -9.61
C GLY A 221 32.50 26.56 -8.75
N PRO A 222 33.64 26.57 -8.04
CA PRO A 222 33.85 27.37 -6.85
C PRO A 222 34.45 28.75 -7.16
N THR A 223 33.89 29.80 -6.58
CA THR A 223 34.61 31.06 -6.34
C THR A 223 34.19 31.64 -5.01
N ALA A 224 35.17 31.75 -4.12
CA ALA A 224 35.15 32.56 -2.91
C ALA A 224 35.01 34.05 -3.25
N ASP A 225 34.22 34.82 -2.49
CA ASP A 225 34.76 35.83 -1.58
C ASP A 225 33.66 36.68 -0.92
N GLN A 226 33.81 36.77 0.41
CA GLN A 226 33.45 37.83 1.37
C GLN A 226 31.98 38.25 1.71
N PRO A 227 31.78 38.66 2.99
CA PRO A 227 30.47 38.94 3.59
C PRO A 227 30.11 40.43 3.59
N SER A 228 28.82 40.74 3.58
CA SER A 228 28.31 42.07 3.94
C SER A 228 27.22 41.94 5.00
N SER A 229 27.59 42.30 6.22
CA SER A 229 26.67 42.73 7.27
C SER A 229 26.04 44.07 6.86
N ILE A 230 24.73 44.23 7.05
CA ILE A 230 24.09 45.48 7.49
C ILE A 230 22.77 45.09 8.19
N ASP A 231 22.73 45.47 9.46
CA ASP A 231 21.60 45.58 10.38
C ASP A 231 20.36 46.26 9.77
N SER A 232 19.17 45.73 10.06
CA SER A 232 18.33 46.30 11.14
C SER A 232 16.95 45.64 11.18
N GLN A 233 16.51 45.43 12.42
CA GLN A 233 15.11 45.46 12.89
C GLN A 233 14.34 44.13 12.98
N VAL A 234 14.64 43.39 14.06
CA VAL A 234 13.62 42.65 14.82
C VAL A 234 13.82 42.95 16.30
N PRO A 235 12.79 43.43 16.99
CA PRO A 235 12.64 43.05 18.38
C PRO A 235 11.23 42.55 18.68
N GLU A 236 11.25 41.47 19.49
CA GLU A 236 10.20 41.00 20.40
C GLU A 236 8.95 40.36 19.77
N ASP A 237 8.93 39.02 19.76
CA ASP A 237 8.00 38.26 20.59
C ASP A 237 8.34 36.76 20.57
N LEU A 238 9.39 36.43 21.30
CA LEU A 238 9.68 35.07 21.79
C LEU A 238 9.50 35.09 23.32
N LEU A 239 8.30 35.42 23.79
CA LEU A 239 7.98 35.55 25.22
C LEU A 239 6.69 34.82 25.61
N LEU A 240 6.47 33.62 25.08
CA LEU A 240 5.44 32.70 25.59
C LEU A 240 5.92 31.29 25.93
N ALA A 241 7.22 31.00 25.81
CA ALA A 241 7.75 29.66 26.11
C ALA A 241 8.34 29.47 27.52
N GLU A 242 8.40 30.52 28.36
CA GLU A 242 9.03 30.41 29.70
C GLU A 242 8.10 30.65 30.89
N ARG A 243 6.77 30.79 30.69
CA ARG A 243 5.83 31.09 31.78
C ARG A 243 4.96 29.94 32.28
N PHE A 244 5.35 28.69 32.05
CA PHE A 244 4.61 27.52 32.56
C PHE A 244 5.37 26.64 33.57
N ASN A 245 6.60 26.98 33.94
CA ASN A 245 7.38 26.20 34.91
C ASN A 245 7.45 26.80 36.34
N GLU A 246 6.58 27.74 36.68
CA GLU A 246 6.58 28.39 38.02
C GLU A 246 5.20 28.49 38.68
N ILE A 247 4.26 27.59 38.36
CA ILE A 247 2.95 27.48 39.04
C ILE A 247 2.72 26.08 39.66
N ASN A 248 3.77 25.26 39.81
CA ASN A 248 3.69 23.99 40.56
C ASN A 248 4.85 23.85 41.57
N SER A 249 5.01 24.85 42.45
CA SER A 249 5.70 24.67 43.74
C SER A 249 4.91 25.32 44.87
#